data_AF-A0A535P2S6-F1
#
_entry.id   AF-A0A535P2S6-F1
#
_cell.length_a   1.000
_cell.length_b   1.000
_cell.length_c   1.000
_cell.angle_alpha   90.00
_cell.angle_beta   90.00
_cell.angle_gamma   90.00
#
_symmetry.space_group_name_H-M   'P 1'
#
loop_
_entity.id
_entity.type
_entity.pdbx_description
1 polymer ?
#
loop_
_entity_poly.entity_id
_entity_poly.type
_entity_poly.pdbx_seq_one_letter_code
_entity_poly.pdbx_strand_id
1 'polypeptide(L)'
;MAESPPGSRLRWLPWLFAAGAVLWLVQLTQFAAILAAPAGREQLQQALVKAGFTSDPEQMLVVESVIIVFFELCAIALHAAAYYGLRRFRPWGWIAATIVAAAWSVILLGIPVLVFLLRRRTRQAYGIP
;
A
#
# COMPACT_ATOMS: atom_id res chain seq x y z
N MET A 1 17.27 35.88 13.10
CA MET A 1 17.15 35.05 11.88
C MET A 1 15.67 34.89 11.61
N ALA A 2 15.15 35.50 10.56
CA ALA A 2 13.72 35.40 10.23
C ALA A 2 13.45 34.00 9.65
N GLU A 3 12.58 33.22 10.29
CA GLU A 3 12.07 31.98 9.73
C GLU A 3 11.33 32.28 8.42
N SER A 4 11.77 31.67 7.33
CA SER A 4 11.04 31.67 6.06
C SER A 4 9.59 31.25 6.33
N PRO A 5 8.56 31.98 5.86
CA PRO A 5 7.19 31.56 6.09
C PRO A 5 7.02 30.13 5.57
N PRO A 6 6.41 29.21 6.33
CA PRO A 6 6.22 27.82 5.91
C PRO A 6 5.14 27.79 4.80
N GLY A 7 5.49 28.29 3.62
CA GLY A 7 4.49 28.91 2.74
C GLY A 7 4.40 28.35 1.32
N SER A 8 5.41 27.64 0.80
CA SER A 8 5.37 27.15 -0.59
C SER A 8 5.33 25.63 -0.71
N ARG A 9 6.20 24.91 0.01
CA ARG A 9 6.28 23.43 -0.11
C ARG A 9 5.09 22.71 0.50
N LEU A 10 4.56 23.22 1.62
CA LEU A 10 3.43 22.59 2.34
C LEU A 10 2.08 22.78 1.62
N ARG A 11 1.98 23.72 0.66
CA ARG A 11 0.75 23.95 -0.10
C ARG A 11 0.34 22.76 -0.98
N TRP A 12 1.29 21.94 -1.38
CA TRP A 12 1.05 20.76 -2.23
C TRP A 12 0.65 19.52 -1.46
N LEU A 13 0.90 19.49 -0.14
CA LEU A 13 0.75 18.31 0.68
C LEU A 13 -0.69 17.73 0.65
N PRO A 14 -1.76 18.53 0.76
CA PRO A 14 -3.12 18.00 0.62
C PRO A 14 -3.34 17.35 -0.75
N TRP A 15 -2.85 17.95 -1.83
CA TRP A 15 -3.03 17.43 -3.18
C TRP A 15 -2.31 16.10 -3.38
N LEU A 16 -1.14 15.90 -2.76
CA LEU A 16 -0.45 14.61 -2.75
C LEU A 16 -1.26 13.52 -2.04
N PHE A 17 -1.86 13.83 -0.88
CA PHE A 17 -2.73 12.87 -0.20
C PHE A 17 -4.00 12.55 -1.00
N ALA A 18 -4.62 13.55 -1.64
CA ALA A 18 -5.75 13.33 -2.53
C ALA A 18 -5.37 12.45 -3.75
N ALA A 19 -4.22 12.72 -4.37
CA ALA A 19 -3.73 11.91 -5.48
C ALA A 19 -3.46 10.45 -5.06
N GLY A 20 -2.91 10.24 -3.87
CA GLY A 20 -2.73 8.89 -3.35
C GLY A 20 -4.05 8.16 -3.07
N ALA A 21 -5.08 8.85 -2.58
CA ALA A 21 -6.42 8.25 -2.45
C ALA A 21 -6.98 7.80 -3.81
N VAL A 22 -6.81 8.62 -4.85
CA VAL A 22 -7.22 8.26 -6.22
C VAL A 22 -6.43 7.06 -6.74
N LEU A 23 -5.11 7.03 -6.51
CA LEU A 23 -4.27 5.90 -6.91
C LEU A 23 -4.77 4.58 -6.31
N TRP A 24 -5.03 4.55 -5.00
CA TRP A 24 -5.53 3.33 -4.34
C TRP A 24 -6.92 2.93 -4.85
N LEU A 25 -7.79 3.89 -5.16
CA LEU A 25 -9.09 3.60 -5.76
C LEU A 25 -8.97 2.99 -7.17
N VAL A 26 -8.05 3.51 -7.99
CA VAL A 26 -7.76 2.94 -9.31
C VAL A 26 -7.26 1.51 -9.18
N GLN A 27 -6.37 1.26 -8.23
CA GLN A 27 -5.82 -0.07 -8.00
C GLN A 27 -6.89 -1.07 -7.54
N LEU A 28 -7.75 -0.67 -6.61
CA LEU A 28 -8.92 -1.44 -6.18
C LEU A 28 -9.87 -1.77 -7.33
N THR A 29 -10.10 -0.79 -8.20
CA THR A 29 -10.96 -0.98 -9.38
C THR A 29 -10.34 -1.98 -10.37
N GLN A 30 -9.03 -1.89 -10.62
CA GLN A 30 -8.32 -2.84 -11.47
C GLN A 30 -8.35 -4.25 -10.88
N PHE A 31 -8.11 -4.39 -9.58
CA PHE A 31 -8.17 -5.66 -8.89
C PHE A 31 -9.58 -6.28 -8.95
N ALA A 32 -10.61 -5.47 -8.70
CA ALA A 32 -12.00 -5.91 -8.82
C ALA A 32 -12.34 -6.39 -10.25
N ALA A 33 -11.82 -5.71 -11.28
CA ALA A 33 -12.01 -6.13 -12.66
C ALA A 33 -11.35 -7.50 -12.95
N ILE A 34 -10.15 -7.75 -12.41
CA ILE A 34 -9.46 -9.04 -12.51
C ILE A 34 -10.29 -10.14 -11.84
N LEU A 35 -10.83 -9.89 -10.64
CA LEU A 35 -11.68 -10.85 -9.93
C LEU A 35 -13.01 -11.13 -10.65
N ALA A 36 -13.60 -10.12 -11.29
CA ALA A 36 -14.84 -10.30 -12.04
C ALA A 36 -14.65 -11.18 -13.29
N ALA A 37 -13.46 -11.12 -13.92
CA ALA A 37 -13.15 -11.90 -15.11
C ALA A 37 -12.76 -13.36 -14.76
N PRO A 38 -13.34 -14.39 -15.41
CA PRO A 38 -12.94 -15.79 -15.20
C PRO A 38 -11.44 -16.03 -15.42
N ALA A 39 -10.90 -15.54 -16.54
CA ALA A 39 -9.48 -15.65 -16.85
C ALA A 39 -8.57 -14.95 -15.83
N GLY A 40 -9.05 -13.84 -15.24
CA GLY A 40 -8.31 -13.13 -14.20
C GLY A 40 -8.25 -13.92 -12.89
N ARG A 41 -9.37 -14.54 -12.48
CA ARG A 41 -9.41 -15.45 -11.32
C ARG A 41 -8.49 -16.66 -11.51
N GLU A 42 -8.53 -17.28 -12.67
CA GLU A 42 -7.64 -18.42 -13.01
C GLU A 42 -6.16 -18.02 -12.91
N GLN A 43 -5.80 -16.82 -13.39
CA GLN A 43 -4.44 -16.30 -13.29
C GLN A 43 -4.00 -16.12 -11.83
N LEU A 44 -4.86 -15.60 -10.97
CA LEU A 44 -4.58 -15.43 -9.54
C LEU A 44 -4.46 -16.78 -8.82
N GLN A 45 -5.35 -17.74 -9.10
CA GLN A 45 -5.25 -19.10 -8.56
C GLN A 45 -3.93 -19.77 -8.96
N GLN A 46 -3.50 -19.62 -10.22
CA GLN A 46 -2.20 -20.14 -10.66
C GLN A 46 -1.03 -19.49 -9.92
N ALA A 47 -1.13 -18.19 -9.58
CA ALA A 47 -0.12 -17.51 -8.79
C ALA A 47 -0.06 -18.05 -7.35
N LEU A 48 -1.21 -18.31 -6.73
CA LEU A 48 -1.31 -18.94 -5.40
C LEU A 48 -0.71 -20.35 -5.38
N VAL A 49 -1.02 -21.16 -6.41
CA VAL A 49 -0.42 -22.49 -6.57
C VAL A 49 1.10 -22.39 -6.72
N LYS A 50 1.61 -21.46 -7.53
CA LYS A 50 3.05 -21.20 -7.66
C LYS A 50 3.71 -20.74 -6.35
N ALA A 51 2.97 -20.05 -5.49
CA ALA A 51 3.43 -19.64 -4.16
C ALA A 51 3.40 -20.79 -3.13
N GLY A 52 2.90 -21.97 -3.49
CA GLY A 52 2.88 -23.17 -2.64
C GLY A 52 1.53 -23.46 -1.97
N PHE A 53 0.48 -22.70 -2.29
CA PHE A 53 -0.87 -22.95 -1.78
C PHE A 53 -1.62 -23.92 -2.71
N THR A 54 -1.49 -25.24 -2.45
CA THR A 54 -2.02 -26.29 -3.32
C THR A 54 -3.31 -26.95 -2.83
N SER A 55 -3.69 -26.76 -1.56
CA SER A 55 -4.79 -27.50 -0.91
C SER A 55 -6.18 -26.96 -1.25
N ASP A 56 -6.34 -25.63 -1.30
CA ASP A 56 -7.61 -24.97 -1.65
C ASP A 56 -7.35 -23.57 -2.25
N PRO A 57 -7.01 -23.48 -3.55
CA PRO A 57 -6.68 -22.20 -4.19
C PRO A 57 -7.90 -21.29 -4.34
N GLU A 58 -9.13 -21.82 -4.36
CA GLU A 58 -10.35 -21.00 -4.45
C GLU A 58 -10.63 -20.29 -3.12
N GLN A 59 -10.59 -21.03 -2.02
CA GLN A 59 -10.75 -20.45 -0.69
C GLN A 59 -9.62 -19.46 -0.39
N MET A 60 -8.38 -19.80 -0.76
CA MET A 60 -7.24 -18.90 -0.57
C MET A 60 -7.40 -17.61 -1.39
N LEU A 61 -7.89 -17.70 -2.63
CA LEU A 61 -8.18 -16.53 -3.45
C LEU A 61 -9.23 -15.61 -2.80
N VAL A 62 -10.28 -16.18 -2.20
CA VAL A 62 -11.30 -15.39 -1.47
C VAL A 62 -10.66 -14.67 -0.28
N VAL A 63 -9.85 -15.36 0.51
CA VAL A 63 -9.15 -14.79 1.67
C VAL A 63 -8.21 -13.66 1.23
N GLU A 64 -7.39 -13.91 0.20
CA GLU A 64 -6.49 -12.91 -0.37
C GLU A 64 -7.26 -11.68 -0.86
N SER A 65 -8.37 -11.89 -1.57
CA SER A 65 -9.21 -10.82 -2.09
C SER A 65 -9.79 -9.95 -0.98
N VAL A 66 -10.31 -10.57 0.09
CA VAL A 66 -10.85 -9.85 1.25
C VAL A 66 -9.76 -9.01 1.92
N ILE A 67 -8.56 -9.58 2.09
CA ILE A 67 -7.42 -8.89 2.70
C ILE A 67 -7.01 -7.67 1.84
N ILE A 68 -6.84 -7.86 0.53
CA ILE A 68 -6.45 -6.79 -0.39
C ILE A 68 -7.47 -5.66 -0.38
N VAL A 69 -8.76 -5.98 -0.58
CA VAL A 69 -9.84 -4.99 -0.59
C VAL A 69 -9.90 -4.22 0.73
N PHE A 70 -9.78 -4.91 1.86
CA PHE A 70 -9.78 -4.27 3.18
C PHE A 70 -8.63 -3.27 3.32
N PHE A 71 -7.40 -3.66 2.99
CA PHE A 71 -6.24 -2.79 3.11
C PHE A 71 -6.29 -1.60 2.15
N GLU A 72 -6.76 -1.80 0.92
CA GLU A 72 -6.92 -0.70 -0.04
C GLU A 72 -7.98 0.31 0.40
N LEU A 73 -9.11 -0.16 0.93
CA LEU A 73 -10.13 0.72 1.52
C LEU A 73 -9.59 1.51 2.71
N CYS A 74 -8.81 0.87 3.59
CA CYS A 74 -8.13 1.56 4.69
C CYS A 74 -7.15 2.62 4.17
N ALA A 75 -6.38 2.32 3.12
CA ALA A 75 -5.45 3.26 2.51
C ALA A 75 -6.19 4.47 1.91
N ILE A 76 -7.25 4.24 1.13
CA ILE A 76 -8.11 5.31 0.58
C ILE A 76 -8.64 6.20 1.72
N ALA A 77 -9.17 5.58 2.78
CA ALA A 77 -9.73 6.29 3.92
C ALA A 77 -8.67 7.12 4.67
N LEU A 78 -7.47 6.57 4.90
CA LEU A 78 -6.38 7.27 5.56
C LEU A 78 -5.86 8.45 4.75
N HIS A 79 -5.71 8.30 3.44
CA HIS A 79 -5.30 9.39 2.56
C HIS A 79 -6.37 10.48 2.45
N ALA A 80 -7.64 10.10 2.34
CA ALA A 80 -8.76 11.03 2.38
C ALA A 80 -8.82 11.77 3.73
N ALA A 81 -8.66 11.05 4.85
CA ALA A 81 -8.64 11.63 6.19
C ALA A 81 -7.44 12.58 6.38
N ALA A 82 -6.27 12.24 5.86
CA ALA A 82 -5.11 13.12 5.86
C ALA A 82 -5.40 14.41 5.07
N TYR A 83 -6.01 14.30 3.89
CA TYR A 83 -6.42 15.45 3.08
C TYR A 83 -7.43 16.36 3.79
N TYR A 84 -8.55 15.81 4.26
CA TYR A 84 -9.60 16.58 4.93
C TYR A 84 -9.14 17.10 6.29
N GLY A 85 -8.36 16.32 7.04
CA GLY A 85 -7.76 16.72 8.30
C GLY A 85 -6.76 17.87 8.12
N LEU A 86 -5.88 17.80 7.13
CA LEU A 86 -4.98 18.92 6.81
C LEU A 86 -5.75 20.20 6.42
N ARG A 87 -6.92 20.06 5.77
CA ARG A 87 -7.76 21.20 5.38
C ARG A 87 -8.64 21.77 6.49
N ARG A 88 -9.18 20.94 7.39
CA ARG A 88 -10.22 21.33 8.36
C ARG A 88 -9.93 20.93 9.81
N PHE A 89 -9.28 19.80 10.04
CA PHE A 89 -9.04 19.25 11.39
C PHE A 89 -7.58 18.84 11.59
N ARG A 90 -6.74 19.83 11.91
CA ARG A 90 -5.27 19.72 11.99
C ARG A 90 -4.73 18.51 12.77
N PRO A 91 -5.23 18.15 13.98
CA PRO A 91 -4.66 17.02 14.72
C PRO A 91 -4.92 15.66 14.05
N TRP A 92 -6.13 15.42 13.55
CA TRP A 92 -6.48 14.19 12.83
C TRP A 92 -5.74 14.08 11.50
N GLY A 93 -5.56 15.20 10.79
CA GLY A 93 -4.75 15.25 9.57
C GLY A 93 -3.29 14.88 9.80
N TRP A 94 -2.71 15.30 10.93
CA TRP A 94 -1.34 14.96 11.29
C TRP A 94 -1.16 13.47 11.63
N ILE A 95 -2.07 12.89 12.41
CA ILE A 95 -2.05 11.45 12.74
C ILE A 95 -2.15 10.62 11.46
N ALA A 96 -3.15 10.91 10.62
CA ALA A 96 -3.35 10.20 9.37
C ALA A 96 -2.15 10.36 8.41
N ALA A 97 -1.61 11.58 8.28
CA ALA A 97 -0.41 11.83 7.47
C ALA A 97 0.81 11.03 7.98
N THR A 98 0.97 10.90 9.30
CA THR A 98 2.07 10.13 9.91
C THR A 98 1.92 8.63 9.63
N ILE A 99 0.71 8.08 9.78
CA ILE A 99 0.42 6.68 9.47
C ILE A 99 0.71 6.40 7.99
N VAL A 100 0.23 7.26 7.08
CA VAL A 100 0.45 7.12 5.65
C VAL A 100 1.94 7.20 5.29
N ALA A 101 2.68 8.13 5.90
CA ALA A 101 4.12 8.25 5.68
C ALA A 101 4.88 7.00 6.17
N ALA A 102 4.53 6.47 7.33
CA ALA A 102 5.11 5.24 7.85
C ALA A 102 4.83 4.05 6.91
N ALA A 103 3.59 3.91 6.43
CA ALA A 103 3.22 2.87 5.47
C ALA A 103 4.04 2.96 4.18
N TRP A 104 4.16 4.16 3.59
CA TRP A 104 5.01 4.38 2.40
C TRP A 104 6.49 4.08 2.67
N SER A 105 7.00 4.38 3.86
CA SER A 105 8.38 4.05 4.22
C SER A 105 8.62 2.54 4.21
N VAL A 106 7.69 1.75 4.76
CA VAL A 106 7.76 0.28 4.71
C VAL A 106 7.71 -0.22 3.26
N ILE A 107 6.82 0.34 2.43
CA ILE A 107 6.68 -0.08 1.02
C ILE A 107 7.94 0.26 0.22
N LEU A 108 8.42 1.50 0.31
CA LEU A 108 9.50 2.03 -0.52
C LEU A 108 10.89 1.58 -0.08
N LEU A 109 11.09 1.34 1.22
CA LEU A 109 12.40 0.97 1.78
C LEU A 109 12.38 -0.42 2.42
N GLY A 110 11.40 -0.68 3.29
CA GLY A 110 11.30 -1.94 4.02
C GLY A 110 11.23 -3.16 3.11
N ILE A 111 10.31 -3.17 2.14
CA ILE A 111 10.15 -4.30 1.21
C ILE A 111 11.41 -4.51 0.35
N PRO A 112 11.98 -3.49 -0.33
CA PRO A 112 13.22 -3.67 -1.09
C PRO A 112 14.40 -4.17 -0.25
N VAL A 113 14.57 -3.64 0.97
CA VAL A 113 15.62 -4.09 1.88
C VAL A 113 15.39 -5.54 2.28
N LEU A 114 14.16 -5.92 2.64
CA LEU A 114 13.82 -7.31 2.96
C LEU A 114 14.12 -8.24 1.78
N VAL A 115 13.70 -7.85 0.56
CA VAL A 115 14.01 -8.61 -0.66
C VAL A 115 15.52 -8.76 -0.85
N PHE A 116 16.30 -7.69 -0.64
CA PHE A 116 17.76 -7.74 -0.74
C PHE A 116 18.38 -8.67 0.31
N LEU A 117 17.89 -8.63 1.55
CA LEU A 117 18.33 -9.49 2.64
C LEU A 117 18.00 -10.96 2.39
N LEU A 118 16.85 -11.25 1.78
CA LEU A 118 16.44 -12.61 1.43
C LEU A 118 17.24 -13.20 0.25
N ARG A 119 17.96 -12.38 -0.52
CA ARG A 119 18.83 -12.89 -1.60
C ARG A 119 19.94 -13.75 -1.01
N ARG A 120 20.16 -14.92 -1.62
CA ARG A 120 21.15 -15.91 -1.20
C ARG A 120 22.55 -15.32 -0.97
N ARG A 121 23.01 -14.44 -1.87
CA ARG A 121 24.33 -13.77 -1.74
C ARG A 121 24.42 -12.92 -0.47
N THR A 122 23.36 -12.20 -0.14
CA THR A 122 23.29 -11.36 1.05
C THR A 122 23.19 -12.23 2.30
N ARG A 123 22.33 -13.25 2.32
CA ARG A 123 22.25 -14.23 3.43
C ARG A 123 23.59 -14.85 3.75
N GLN A 124 24.31 -15.31 2.71
CA GLN A 124 25.65 -15.89 2.84
C GLN A 124 26.66 -14.89 3.39
N ALA A 125 26.60 -13.62 2.99
CA ALA A 125 27.46 -12.57 3.55
C ALA A 125 27.20 -12.32 5.05
N TYR A 126 25.98 -12.58 5.53
CA TYR A 126 25.61 -12.54 6.95
C TYR A 126 25.77 -13.91 7.66
N GLY A 127 26.34 -14.92 7.01
CA GLY A 127 26.54 -16.26 7.60
C GLY A 127 25.25 -17.08 7.76
N ILE A 128 24.14 -16.65 7.14
CA ILE A 128 22.87 -17.37 7.13
C ILE A 128 22.85 -18.25 5.87
N PRO A 129 22.64 -19.58 5.99
CA PRO A 129 22.62 -20.49 4.84
C PRO A 129 21.51 -20.15 3.84
#